data_AF-A0A3M1AR05-F1
#
_entry.id   AF-A0A3M1AR05-F1
#
_cell.length_a   1.000
_cell.length_b   1.000
_cell.length_c   1.000
_cell.angle_alpha   90.00
_cell.angle_beta   90.00
_cell.angle_gamma   90.00
#
_symmetry.space_group_name_H-M   'P 1'
#
loop_
_entity.id
_entity.type
_entity.pdbx_description
1 polymer ?
#
loop_
_entity_poly.entity_id
_entity_poly.type
_entity_poly.pdbx_seq_one_letter_code
_entity_poly.pdbx_strand_id
1 'polypeptide(L)'
;MYKWDGYGAGYVWRHLWGGSFFDHGRAPVLTLLAALGFLLSLFRGESRFFAVNFLFWGGLLCGRPTWGGAIDLLPAGRDLHLHRVIGAFQFHGVFLAGIFLGTLSEGVVEWVSRSRVGRRPGWSIGWALIPLLFLLPLLPLGRERFRFYAENERWGAWNDRCVRNEVADLEALFRWLREHPWGRIYPGLAARWGGSFKVGYLPLYAFLGVEGFDAVAFLYHAMSLNSDLMVHFDEWNPAHYNLMNVRYVVSEGGRPFPPFVREVTSFGRFHLYRANVSSGYFDVVRVGMTFRCDKRGLYDLAYPWMESGHLARRNFPLVLLEGTDAAKHTPAVAPVLEPGDPLPPVPAASPAGRVIWERAGPPLWEAEVEMAEDAYILFKMTDHPKWRLEIDGTRVAAVMLGPSFVGVPAPAGRHRVTARYSGRPERWLWLGLGILLWLWADRRERRGRSRTRLTPSPGDAAGARGA
;
A
#
# COMPACT_ATOMS: atom_id res chain seq x y z
N MET A 1 -11.40 -7.81 -12.37
CA MET A 1 -10.21 -8.03 -11.50
C MET A 1 -10.59 -7.62 -10.08
N TYR A 2 -10.77 -8.55 -9.13
CA TYR A 2 -11.36 -8.23 -7.80
C TYR A 2 -10.59 -7.15 -7.01
N LYS A 3 -9.29 -6.96 -7.30
CA LYS A 3 -8.42 -5.93 -6.71
C LYS A 3 -9.10 -4.55 -6.70
N TRP A 4 -9.63 -4.13 -7.84
CA TRP A 4 -10.28 -2.83 -8.01
C TRP A 4 -11.79 -2.92 -7.95
N ASP A 5 -12.36 -4.05 -8.40
CA ASP A 5 -13.80 -4.17 -8.62
C ASP A 5 -14.57 -4.60 -7.37
N GLY A 6 -13.93 -5.24 -6.39
CA GLY A 6 -14.61 -5.91 -5.29
C GLY A 6 -15.02 -7.34 -5.65
N TYR A 7 -15.80 -7.98 -4.79
CA TYR A 7 -16.09 -9.42 -4.89
C TYR A 7 -17.44 -9.77 -5.53
N GLY A 8 -18.39 -8.83 -5.58
CA GLY A 8 -19.77 -9.06 -5.98
C GLY A 8 -20.66 -9.66 -4.89
N ALA A 9 -21.95 -9.31 -4.91
CA ALA A 9 -22.92 -9.69 -3.88
C ALA A 9 -23.07 -11.21 -3.74
N GLY A 10 -23.07 -11.96 -4.85
CA GLY A 10 -23.17 -13.43 -4.80
C GLY A 10 -21.99 -14.07 -4.07
N TYR A 11 -20.77 -13.56 -4.28
CA TYR A 11 -19.59 -14.02 -3.55
C TYR A 11 -19.69 -13.64 -2.07
N VAL A 12 -19.96 -12.36 -1.77
CA VAL A 12 -20.05 -11.87 -0.39
C VAL A 12 -21.12 -12.62 0.39
N TRP A 13 -22.31 -12.81 -0.18
CA TRP A 13 -23.39 -13.54 0.48
C TRP A 13 -23.04 -14.99 0.79
N ARG A 14 -22.48 -15.71 -0.19
CA ARG A 14 -22.05 -17.12 -0.01
C ARG A 14 -21.00 -17.25 1.08
N HIS A 15 -20.04 -16.33 1.12
CA HIS A 15 -18.94 -16.35 2.09
C HIS A 15 -19.36 -15.90 3.48
N LEU A 16 -20.35 -15.01 3.58
CA LEU A 16 -20.96 -14.62 4.84
C LEU A 16 -21.78 -15.77 5.42
N TRP A 17 -22.64 -16.39 4.62
CA TRP A 17 -23.49 -17.50 5.08
C TRP A 17 -22.69 -18.77 5.40
N GLY A 18 -21.64 -19.05 4.60
CA GLY A 18 -20.69 -20.13 4.87
C GLY A 18 -19.72 -19.85 6.02
N GLY A 19 -19.83 -18.70 6.69
CA GLY A 19 -19.00 -18.31 7.82
C GLY A 19 -17.55 -17.96 7.49
N SER A 20 -17.12 -18.05 6.24
CA SER A 20 -15.72 -17.87 5.85
C SER A 20 -15.13 -16.49 6.16
N PHE A 21 -15.96 -15.44 6.33
CA PHE A 21 -15.46 -14.12 6.71
C PHE A 21 -15.03 -14.02 8.18
N PHE A 22 -15.59 -14.84 9.07
CA PHE A 22 -15.31 -14.75 10.52
C PHE A 22 -14.76 -16.07 11.09
N ASP A 23 -15.22 -17.20 10.54
CA ASP A 23 -15.02 -18.55 11.02
C ASP A 23 -14.44 -19.47 9.93
N HIS A 24 -13.57 -18.96 9.04
CA HIS A 24 -12.93 -19.77 8.01
C HIS A 24 -12.33 -21.07 8.59
N GLY A 25 -12.71 -22.22 8.03
CA GLY A 25 -12.28 -23.54 8.49
C GLY A 25 -12.81 -23.97 9.86
N ARG A 26 -13.84 -23.29 10.40
CA ARG A 26 -14.40 -23.53 11.75
C ARG A 26 -15.94 -23.52 11.72
N ALA A 27 -16.56 -23.94 12.82
CA ALA A 27 -18.01 -23.76 12.99
C ALA A 27 -18.36 -22.25 13.01
N PRO A 28 -19.46 -21.81 12.39
CA PRO A 28 -19.78 -20.40 12.13
C PRO A 28 -20.26 -19.63 13.38
N VAL A 29 -19.53 -19.72 14.49
CA VAL A 29 -19.94 -19.14 15.78
C VAL A 29 -19.92 -17.61 15.74
N LEU A 30 -18.81 -16.99 15.31
CA LEU A 30 -18.74 -15.53 15.23
C LEU A 30 -19.72 -14.96 14.21
N THR A 31 -19.92 -15.68 13.12
CA THR A 31 -20.87 -15.32 12.06
C THR A 31 -22.30 -15.27 12.62
N LEU A 32 -22.71 -16.28 13.38
CA LEU A 32 -24.03 -16.31 14.04
C LEU A 32 -24.15 -15.21 15.09
N LEU A 33 -23.13 -15.00 15.93
CA LEU A 33 -23.14 -13.94 16.94
C LEU A 33 -23.22 -12.54 16.29
N ALA A 34 -22.49 -12.32 15.20
CA ALA A 34 -22.52 -11.07 14.45
C ALA A 34 -23.91 -10.86 13.81
N ALA A 35 -24.53 -11.89 13.27
CA ALA A 35 -25.89 -11.82 12.71
C ALA A 35 -26.93 -11.49 13.78
N LEU A 36 -26.85 -12.12 14.96
CA LEU A 36 -27.75 -11.82 16.09
C LEU A 36 -27.52 -10.40 16.62
N GLY A 37 -26.27 -9.96 16.72
CA GLY A 37 -25.92 -8.60 17.11
C GLY A 37 -26.36 -7.54 16.10
N PHE A 38 -26.29 -7.86 14.82
CA PHE A 38 -26.83 -7.04 13.75
C PHE A 38 -28.33 -6.83 13.92
N LEU A 39 -29.10 -7.92 14.07
CA LEU A 39 -30.54 -7.85 14.29
C LEU A 39 -30.86 -7.05 15.56
N LEU A 40 -30.20 -7.36 16.67
CA LEU A 40 -30.37 -6.66 17.94
C LEU A 40 -30.11 -5.15 17.81
N SER A 41 -29.04 -4.77 17.12
CA SER A 41 -28.64 -3.37 16.93
C SER A 41 -29.63 -2.59 16.06
N LEU A 42 -30.28 -3.24 15.08
CA LEU A 42 -31.35 -2.63 14.30
C LEU A 42 -32.58 -2.31 15.17
N PHE A 43 -32.98 -3.26 16.00
CA PHE A 43 -34.19 -3.15 16.82
C PHE A 43 -34.04 -2.25 18.06
N ARG A 44 -32.91 -2.31 18.78
CA ARG A 44 -32.73 -1.57 20.06
C ARG A 44 -32.14 -0.17 19.94
N GLY A 45 -31.68 0.25 18.76
CA GLY A 45 -31.25 1.63 18.52
C GLY A 45 -29.86 2.01 19.04
N GLU A 46 -29.48 1.53 20.23
CA GLU A 46 -28.28 1.93 20.99
C GLU A 46 -26.94 1.50 20.37
N SER A 47 -26.94 0.73 19.29
CA SER A 47 -25.73 0.31 18.56
C SER A 47 -25.89 0.31 17.04
N ARG A 48 -26.86 1.08 16.52
CA ARG A 48 -27.14 1.18 15.07
C ARG A 48 -25.91 1.58 14.25
N PHE A 49 -24.97 2.32 14.83
CA PHE A 49 -23.72 2.71 14.17
C PHE A 49 -22.98 1.49 13.60
N PHE A 50 -22.78 0.43 14.38
CA PHE A 50 -22.06 -0.75 13.92
C PHE A 50 -22.83 -1.51 12.84
N ALA A 51 -24.16 -1.59 12.96
CA ALA A 51 -25.01 -2.25 11.97
C ALA A 51 -25.01 -1.51 10.62
N VAL A 52 -25.15 -0.18 10.65
CA VAL A 52 -25.11 0.67 9.46
C VAL A 52 -23.75 0.60 8.79
N ASN A 53 -22.65 0.69 9.56
CA ASN A 53 -21.31 0.56 9.00
C ASN A 53 -21.05 -0.85 8.46
N PHE A 54 -21.53 -1.89 9.13
CA PHE A 54 -21.44 -3.26 8.62
C PHE A 54 -22.08 -3.40 7.24
N LEU A 55 -23.28 -2.84 7.04
CA LEU A 55 -23.95 -2.79 5.74
C LEU A 55 -23.21 -1.93 4.72
N PHE A 56 -22.75 -0.74 5.14
CA PHE A 56 -22.02 0.18 4.25
C PHE A 56 -20.74 -0.47 3.72
N TRP A 57 -19.89 -1.00 4.61
CA TRP A 57 -18.65 -1.67 4.23
C TRP A 57 -18.91 -2.97 3.48
N GLY A 58 -19.96 -3.72 3.83
CA GLY A 58 -20.41 -4.89 3.08
C GLY A 58 -20.86 -4.56 1.66
N GLY A 59 -21.60 -3.46 1.49
CA GLY A 59 -21.99 -2.93 0.19
C GLY A 59 -20.78 -2.53 -0.65
N LEU A 60 -19.81 -1.82 -0.07
CA LEU A 60 -18.55 -1.48 -0.76
C LEU A 60 -17.73 -2.72 -1.13
N LEU A 61 -17.73 -3.75 -0.28
CA LEU A 61 -17.03 -5.02 -0.54
C LEU A 61 -17.62 -5.76 -1.75
N CYS A 62 -18.93 -5.66 -1.97
CA CYS A 62 -19.58 -6.15 -3.20
C CYS A 62 -19.06 -5.42 -4.44
N GLY A 63 -18.86 -4.11 -4.36
CA GLY A 63 -18.20 -3.29 -5.38
C GLY A 63 -18.89 -3.26 -6.76
N ARG A 64 -18.12 -2.98 -7.80
CA ARG A 64 -18.60 -2.78 -9.19
C ARG A 64 -19.39 -3.94 -9.77
N PRO A 65 -19.07 -5.23 -9.50
CA PRO A 65 -19.88 -6.34 -9.99
C PRO A 65 -21.32 -6.32 -9.49
N THR A 66 -21.64 -5.54 -8.44
CA THR A 66 -23.00 -5.37 -7.90
C THR A 66 -23.60 -4.01 -8.23
N TRP A 67 -22.81 -2.94 -8.10
CA TRP A 67 -23.31 -1.56 -8.17
C TRP A 67 -23.00 -0.87 -9.50
N GLY A 68 -22.21 -1.49 -10.38
CA GLY A 68 -21.75 -0.89 -11.63
C GLY A 68 -21.00 0.43 -11.40
N GLY A 69 -21.31 1.42 -12.23
CA GLY A 69 -20.69 2.76 -12.20
C GLY A 69 -21.05 3.60 -10.96
N ALA A 70 -22.02 3.19 -10.13
CA ALA A 70 -22.38 3.95 -8.92
C ALA A 70 -21.20 4.08 -7.93
N ILE A 71 -20.28 3.11 -7.92
CA ILE A 71 -19.05 3.17 -7.12
C ILE A 71 -18.16 4.35 -7.52
N ASP A 72 -18.19 4.76 -8.78
CA ASP A 72 -17.35 5.84 -9.28
C ASP A 72 -17.85 7.24 -8.84
N LEU A 73 -19.05 7.32 -8.25
CA LEU A 73 -19.55 8.55 -7.61
C LEU A 73 -18.84 8.83 -6.28
N LEU A 74 -18.25 7.81 -5.65
CA LEU A 74 -17.50 7.98 -4.42
C LEU A 74 -16.17 8.69 -4.72
N PRO A 75 -15.72 9.61 -3.84
CA PRO A 75 -14.39 10.18 -3.94
C PRO A 75 -13.33 9.07 -4.01
N ALA A 76 -12.47 9.14 -5.03
CA ALA A 76 -11.46 8.11 -5.33
C ALA A 76 -12.03 6.70 -5.61
N GLY A 77 -13.32 6.52 -5.84
CA GLY A 77 -13.97 5.23 -6.07
C GLY A 77 -13.29 4.40 -7.16
N ARG A 78 -12.83 5.06 -8.23
CA ARG A 78 -12.05 4.48 -9.35
C ARG A 78 -10.70 3.89 -8.96
N ASP A 79 -10.06 4.48 -7.95
CA ASP A 79 -8.70 4.15 -7.51
C ASP A 79 -8.68 3.39 -6.16
N LEU A 80 -9.84 3.01 -5.61
CA LEU A 80 -9.90 2.24 -4.37
C LEU A 80 -9.71 0.74 -4.65
N HIS A 81 -8.80 0.13 -3.88
CA HIS A 81 -8.70 -1.32 -3.78
C HIS A 81 -9.86 -1.90 -2.98
N LEU A 82 -11.05 -2.03 -3.58
CA LEU A 82 -12.30 -2.37 -2.88
C LEU A 82 -12.22 -3.67 -2.07
N HIS A 83 -11.45 -4.67 -2.52
CA HIS A 83 -11.25 -5.90 -1.74
C HIS A 83 -10.66 -5.66 -0.33
N ARG A 84 -9.91 -4.56 -0.11
CA ARG A 84 -9.30 -4.24 1.19
C ARG A 84 -10.29 -3.74 2.22
N VAL A 85 -11.49 -3.31 1.82
CA VAL A 85 -12.53 -2.87 2.75
C VAL A 85 -13.10 -4.01 3.59
N ILE A 86 -12.73 -5.26 3.27
CA ILE A 86 -13.03 -6.45 4.07
C ILE A 86 -12.62 -6.30 5.53
N GLY A 87 -11.50 -5.62 5.82
CA GLY A 87 -11.05 -5.39 7.19
C GLY A 87 -12.04 -4.53 7.98
N ALA A 88 -12.58 -3.48 7.37
CA ALA A 88 -13.61 -2.65 7.99
C ALA A 88 -14.93 -3.41 8.15
N PHE A 89 -15.32 -4.21 7.17
CA PHE A 89 -16.49 -5.09 7.25
C PHE A 89 -16.38 -6.08 8.43
N GLN A 90 -15.25 -6.79 8.53
CA GLN A 90 -14.98 -7.74 9.61
C GLN A 90 -14.91 -7.06 10.98
N PHE A 91 -14.27 -5.90 11.06
CA PHE A 91 -14.19 -5.10 12.29
C PHE A 91 -15.59 -4.84 12.86
N HIS A 92 -16.51 -4.30 12.06
CA HIS A 92 -17.87 -4.01 12.53
C HIS A 92 -18.66 -5.29 12.86
N GLY A 93 -18.44 -6.38 12.12
CA GLY A 93 -19.05 -7.69 12.43
C GLY A 93 -18.64 -8.23 13.80
N VAL A 94 -17.36 -8.09 14.17
CA VAL A 94 -16.86 -8.51 15.50
C VAL A 94 -17.46 -7.66 16.61
N PHE A 95 -17.61 -6.34 16.42
CA PHE A 95 -18.29 -5.48 17.40
C PHE A 95 -19.76 -5.86 17.57
N LEU A 96 -20.47 -6.20 16.48
CA LEU A 96 -21.86 -6.69 16.56
C LEU A 96 -21.95 -7.99 17.36
N ALA A 97 -21.03 -8.93 17.14
CA ALA A 97 -20.96 -10.15 17.94
C ALA A 97 -20.75 -9.84 19.44
N GLY A 98 -19.87 -8.87 19.76
CA GLY A 98 -19.65 -8.39 21.12
C GLY A 98 -20.88 -7.74 21.75
N ILE A 99 -21.60 -6.90 21.00
CA ILE A 99 -22.85 -6.25 21.44
C ILE A 99 -23.89 -7.30 21.81
N PHE A 100 -24.08 -8.32 20.97
CA PHE A 100 -25.03 -9.40 21.27
C PHE A 100 -24.67 -10.14 22.56
N LEU A 101 -23.41 -10.55 22.70
CA LEU A 101 -22.94 -11.23 23.90
C LEU A 101 -23.09 -10.35 25.15
N GLY A 102 -22.76 -9.06 25.04
CA GLY A 102 -22.92 -8.07 26.10
C GLY A 102 -24.37 -7.98 26.57
N THR A 103 -25.30 -7.68 25.65
CA THR A 103 -26.73 -7.56 25.97
C THR A 103 -27.32 -8.88 26.50
N LEU A 104 -26.92 -10.03 25.93
CA LEU A 104 -27.37 -11.32 26.42
C LEU A 104 -26.86 -11.59 27.84
N SER A 105 -25.60 -11.24 28.14
CA SER A 105 -25.03 -11.40 29.48
C SER A 105 -25.69 -10.50 30.51
N GLU A 106 -25.98 -9.25 30.16
CA GLU A 106 -26.72 -8.30 31.01
C GLU A 106 -28.13 -8.83 31.32
N GLY A 107 -28.84 -9.31 30.29
CA GLY A 107 -30.18 -9.88 30.46
C GLY A 107 -30.20 -11.13 31.34
N VAL A 108 -29.20 -12.01 31.21
CA VAL A 108 -29.06 -13.19 32.09
C VAL A 108 -28.77 -12.77 33.53
N VAL A 109 -27.86 -11.81 33.75
CA VAL A 109 -27.54 -11.27 35.08
C VAL A 109 -28.77 -10.63 35.74
N GLU A 110 -29.53 -9.84 34.97
CA GLU A 110 -30.77 -9.21 35.45
C GLU A 110 -31.84 -10.26 35.80
N TRP A 111 -32.00 -11.28 34.97
CA TRP A 111 -32.95 -12.38 35.24
C TRP A 111 -32.55 -13.18 36.49
N VAL A 112 -31.26 -13.56 36.60
CA VAL A 112 -30.75 -14.32 37.76
C VAL A 112 -30.89 -13.50 39.05
N SER A 113 -30.54 -12.21 39.04
CA SER A 113 -30.65 -11.33 40.22
C SER A 113 -32.09 -11.17 40.71
N ARG A 114 -33.08 -11.17 39.79
CA ARG A 114 -34.50 -11.12 40.13
C ARG A 114 -35.12 -12.46 40.52
N SER A 115 -34.52 -13.57 40.10
CA SER A 115 -35.02 -14.92 40.39
C SER A 115 -34.87 -15.29 41.88
N ARG A 116 -35.75 -16.16 42.40
CA ARG A 116 -35.61 -16.73 43.76
C ARG A 116 -34.30 -17.49 43.95
N VAL A 117 -33.69 -17.93 42.85
CA VAL A 117 -32.48 -18.75 42.83
C VAL A 117 -31.23 -17.90 43.08
N GLY A 118 -31.17 -16.68 42.53
CA GLY A 118 -30.08 -15.72 42.78
C GLY A 118 -30.04 -15.12 44.18
N ARG A 119 -31.12 -15.23 44.96
CA ARG A 119 -31.23 -14.72 46.34
C ARG A 119 -30.84 -15.75 47.42
N ARG A 120 -30.45 -16.97 47.04
CA ARG A 120 -30.03 -18.02 47.99
C ARG A 120 -28.59 -17.82 48.46
N PRO A 121 -28.32 -17.82 49.78
CA PRO A 121 -26.95 -17.77 50.31
C PRO A 121 -26.23 -19.07 49.95
N GLY A 122 -25.32 -19.02 48.97
CA GLY A 122 -24.62 -20.18 48.42
C GLY A 122 -24.49 -20.19 46.90
N TRP A 123 -25.23 -19.33 46.19
CA TRP A 123 -25.20 -19.24 44.73
C TRP A 123 -24.07 -18.37 44.15
N SER A 124 -23.06 -18.02 44.97
CA SER A 124 -21.85 -17.29 44.56
C SER A 124 -21.11 -17.99 43.40
N ILE A 125 -21.17 -19.33 43.35
CA ILE A 125 -20.60 -20.14 42.27
C ILE A 125 -21.41 -19.98 40.97
N GLY A 126 -22.75 -19.89 41.05
CA GLY A 126 -23.61 -19.67 39.89
C GLY A 126 -23.31 -18.33 39.19
N TRP A 127 -23.05 -17.29 39.97
CA TRP A 127 -22.61 -15.99 39.46
C TRP A 127 -21.26 -16.05 38.74
N ALA A 128 -20.32 -16.86 39.23
CA ALA A 128 -19.01 -17.08 38.60
C ALA A 128 -19.09 -17.92 37.29
N LEU A 129 -20.14 -18.72 37.11
CA LEU A 129 -20.34 -19.57 35.92
C LEU A 129 -20.99 -18.84 34.73
N ILE A 130 -21.68 -17.72 34.96
CA ILE A 130 -22.34 -16.94 33.90
C ILE A 130 -21.32 -16.43 32.85
N PRO A 131 -20.20 -15.79 33.22
CA PRO A 131 -19.16 -15.43 32.25
C PRO A 131 -18.60 -16.64 31.49
N LEU A 132 -18.46 -17.79 32.17
CA LEU A 132 -17.93 -19.01 31.57
C LEU A 132 -18.85 -19.55 30.46
N LEU A 133 -20.18 -19.42 30.61
CA LEU A 133 -21.16 -19.78 29.58
C LEU A 133 -21.00 -18.94 28.30
N PHE A 134 -20.66 -17.65 28.44
CA PHE A 134 -20.43 -16.76 27.29
C PHE A 134 -19.05 -16.89 26.67
N LEU A 135 -18.07 -17.38 27.43
CA LEU A 135 -16.72 -17.68 26.95
C LEU A 135 -16.63 -19.07 26.29
N LEU A 136 -17.51 -20.01 26.64
CA LEU A 136 -17.50 -21.37 26.10
C LEU A 136 -17.56 -21.42 24.56
N PRO A 137 -18.45 -20.67 23.87
CA PRO A 137 -18.49 -20.62 22.40
C PRO A 137 -17.23 -19.99 21.79
N LEU A 138 -16.47 -19.22 22.57
CA LEU A 138 -15.22 -18.60 22.14
C LEU A 138 -14.00 -19.50 22.39
N LEU A 139 -14.16 -20.65 23.06
CA LEU A 139 -13.05 -21.59 23.30
C LEU A 139 -12.34 -22.05 22.02
N PRO A 140 -13.02 -22.37 20.90
CA PRO A 140 -12.33 -22.71 19.66
C PRO A 140 -11.48 -21.55 19.14
N LEU A 141 -11.93 -20.30 19.28
CA LEU A 141 -11.17 -19.11 18.91
C LEU A 141 -9.97 -18.93 19.84
N GLY A 142 -10.17 -19.06 21.15
CA GLY A 142 -9.09 -18.92 22.13
C GLY A 142 -8.01 -19.98 21.95
N ARG A 143 -8.39 -21.24 21.70
CA ARG A 143 -7.47 -22.34 21.38
C ARG A 143 -6.68 -22.07 20.10
N GLU A 144 -7.36 -21.59 19.05
CA GLU A 144 -6.74 -21.26 17.78
C GLU A 144 -5.76 -20.08 17.93
N ARG A 145 -6.17 -18.99 18.61
CA ARG A 145 -5.28 -17.86 18.90
C ARG A 145 -4.09 -18.24 19.77
N PHE A 146 -4.29 -19.08 20.80
CA PHE A 146 -3.19 -19.58 21.63
C PHE A 146 -2.19 -20.39 20.80
N ARG A 147 -2.66 -21.32 19.95
CA ARG A 147 -1.80 -22.08 19.03
C ARG A 147 -1.07 -21.16 18.07
N PHE A 148 -1.77 -20.21 17.46
CA PHE A 148 -1.21 -19.22 16.56
C PHE A 148 -0.10 -18.39 17.24
N TYR A 149 -0.32 -17.90 18.46
CA TYR A 149 0.70 -17.12 19.17
C TYR A 149 1.89 -17.97 19.62
N ALA A 150 1.66 -19.19 20.09
CA ALA A 150 2.74 -20.12 20.44
C ALA A 150 3.59 -20.50 19.21
N GLU A 151 2.96 -20.69 18.05
CA GLU A 151 3.64 -20.91 16.78
C GLU A 151 4.41 -19.67 16.32
N ASN A 152 3.79 -18.49 16.40
CA ASN A 152 4.41 -17.22 16.05
C ASN A 152 5.62 -16.90 16.96
N GLU A 153 5.56 -17.21 18.25
CA GLU A 153 6.69 -17.07 19.17
C GLU A 153 7.86 -18.01 18.79
N ARG A 154 7.56 -19.27 18.45
CA ARG A 154 8.58 -20.23 17.98
C ARG A 154 9.23 -19.77 16.68
N TRP A 155 8.43 -19.35 15.70
CA TRP A 155 8.91 -18.85 14.42
C TRP A 155 9.68 -17.54 14.57
N GLY A 156 9.21 -16.63 15.42
CA GLY A 156 9.92 -15.39 15.74
C GLY A 156 11.28 -15.67 16.37
N ALA A 157 11.33 -16.50 17.41
CA ALA A 157 12.59 -16.86 18.06
C ALA A 157 13.57 -17.57 17.11
N TRP A 158 13.07 -18.41 16.19
CA TRP A 158 13.90 -19.03 15.15
C TRP A 158 14.42 -17.99 14.14
N ASN A 159 13.54 -17.13 13.64
CA ASN A 159 13.89 -16.08 12.70
C ASN A 159 14.92 -15.10 13.28
N ASP A 160 14.76 -14.71 14.55
CA ASP A 160 15.70 -13.85 15.25
C ASP A 160 17.08 -14.48 15.39
N ARG A 161 17.17 -15.81 15.58
CA ARG A 161 18.45 -16.52 15.56
C ARG A 161 19.09 -16.47 14.18
N CYS A 162 18.32 -16.70 13.12
CA CYS A 162 18.82 -16.58 11.74
C CYS A 162 19.36 -15.18 11.44
N VAL A 163 18.61 -14.13 11.81
CA VAL A 163 19.05 -12.74 11.60
C VAL A 163 20.28 -12.42 12.43
N ARG A 164 20.34 -12.81 13.71
CA ARG A 164 21.52 -12.58 14.55
C ARG A 164 22.80 -13.21 14.00
N ASN A 165 22.69 -14.36 13.35
CA ASN A 165 23.85 -15.04 12.76
C ASN A 165 24.41 -14.31 11.53
N GLU A 166 23.62 -13.44 10.88
CA GLU A 166 23.97 -12.78 9.62
C GLU A 166 23.98 -11.25 9.72
N VAL A 167 23.66 -10.70 10.89
CA VAL A 167 23.49 -9.25 11.09
C VAL A 167 24.78 -8.49 10.80
N ALA A 168 25.94 -9.04 11.17
CA ALA A 168 27.23 -8.40 10.91
C ALA A 168 27.51 -8.25 9.41
N ASP A 169 27.17 -9.26 8.62
CA ASP A 169 27.34 -9.25 7.16
C ASP A 169 26.33 -8.32 6.49
N LEU A 170 25.07 -8.30 6.95
CA LEU A 170 24.05 -7.36 6.49
C LEU A 170 24.45 -5.91 6.78
N GLU A 171 24.91 -5.61 7.98
CA GLU A 171 25.37 -4.28 8.36
C GLU A 171 26.59 -3.84 7.54
N ALA A 172 27.52 -4.77 7.26
CA ALA A 172 28.67 -4.49 6.41
C ALA A 172 28.23 -4.19 4.96
N LEU A 173 27.28 -4.96 4.41
CA LEU A 173 26.67 -4.68 3.11
C LEU A 173 26.01 -3.29 3.09
N PHE A 174 25.20 -2.96 4.09
CA PHE A 174 24.50 -1.67 4.14
C PHE A 174 25.46 -0.50 4.30
N ARG A 175 26.51 -0.66 5.12
CA ARG A 175 27.56 0.36 5.26
C ARG A 175 28.23 0.61 3.92
N TRP A 176 28.63 -0.45 3.22
CA TRP A 176 29.23 -0.35 1.90
C TRP A 176 28.30 0.41 0.94
N LEU A 177 27.01 0.05 0.88
CA LEU A 177 26.03 0.70 0.01
C LEU A 177 25.82 2.20 0.31
N ARG A 178 25.93 2.61 1.59
CA ARG A 178 25.82 4.03 2.00
C ARG A 178 27.07 4.84 1.66
N GLU A 179 28.24 4.22 1.66
CA GLU A 179 29.53 4.87 1.35
C GLU A 179 29.80 4.98 -0.16
N HIS A 180 29.01 4.31 -0.99
CA HIS A 180 29.18 4.28 -2.43
C HIS A 180 28.12 5.11 -3.18
N PRO A 181 28.36 5.47 -4.46
CA PRO A 181 27.43 6.28 -5.23
C PRO A 181 26.02 5.71 -5.26
N TRP A 182 25.02 6.56 -5.01
CA TRP A 182 23.60 6.19 -4.95
C TRP A 182 23.13 5.48 -6.23
N GLY A 183 22.21 4.54 -6.06
CA GLY A 183 21.55 3.84 -7.15
C GLY A 183 20.59 2.78 -6.59
N ARG A 184 19.65 2.32 -7.43
CA ARG A 184 18.70 1.30 -7.00
C ARG A 184 19.37 -0.06 -6.89
N ILE A 185 18.91 -0.82 -5.91
CA ILE A 185 19.37 -2.17 -5.64
C ILE A 185 18.37 -3.17 -6.22
N TYR A 186 18.86 -4.21 -6.88
CA TYR A 186 18.07 -5.34 -7.34
C TYR A 186 18.40 -6.59 -6.49
N PRO A 187 17.54 -6.97 -5.53
CA PRO A 187 17.68 -8.19 -4.73
C PRO A 187 16.87 -9.37 -5.30
N GLY A 188 16.46 -9.28 -6.56
CA GLY A 188 15.56 -10.24 -7.21
C GLY A 188 14.07 -9.90 -7.02
N LEU A 189 13.27 -10.22 -8.02
CA LEU A 189 11.81 -10.09 -7.93
C LEU A 189 11.22 -11.15 -6.98
N ALA A 190 10.18 -10.78 -6.23
CA ALA A 190 9.50 -11.68 -5.29
C ALA A 190 8.85 -12.90 -5.95
N ALA A 191 8.37 -12.75 -7.19
CA ALA A 191 7.82 -13.85 -7.99
C ALA A 191 8.91 -14.69 -8.69
N ARG A 192 10.19 -14.35 -8.50
CA ARG A 192 11.36 -15.08 -9.00
C ARG A 192 12.24 -15.49 -7.82
N TRP A 193 13.56 -15.48 -8.00
CA TRP A 193 14.51 -15.92 -7.00
C TRP A 193 14.59 -15.01 -5.76
N GLY A 194 14.27 -13.72 -5.88
CA GLY A 194 14.28 -12.80 -4.74
C GLY A 194 13.27 -13.19 -3.65
N GLY A 195 12.19 -13.88 -4.03
CA GLY A 195 11.23 -14.44 -3.08
C GLY A 195 11.77 -15.60 -2.25
N SER A 196 12.88 -16.22 -2.67
CA SER A 196 13.57 -17.31 -1.95
C SER A 196 14.85 -16.85 -1.25
N PHE A 197 15.42 -15.71 -1.65
CA PHE A 197 16.59 -15.12 -1.01
C PHE A 197 16.23 -14.47 0.33
N LYS A 198 16.35 -15.25 1.41
CA LYS A 198 15.86 -14.88 2.75
C LYS A 198 16.89 -15.10 3.84
N VAL A 199 16.79 -14.30 4.89
CA VAL A 199 17.40 -14.52 6.21
C VAL A 199 16.28 -14.98 7.13
N GLY A 200 16.28 -16.28 7.48
CA GLY A 200 15.12 -16.90 8.11
C GLY A 200 13.89 -16.83 7.18
N TYR A 201 12.81 -16.23 7.66
CA TYR A 201 11.59 -15.99 6.89
C TYR A 201 11.55 -14.62 6.19
N LEU A 202 12.55 -13.76 6.43
CA LEU A 202 12.58 -12.40 5.90
C LEU A 202 13.34 -12.34 4.58
N PRO A 203 12.71 -11.93 3.47
CA PRO A 203 13.41 -11.73 2.19
C PRO A 203 14.35 -10.53 2.26
N LEU A 204 15.46 -10.58 1.51
CA LEU A 204 16.46 -9.50 1.54
C LEU A 204 15.85 -8.11 1.27
N TYR A 205 14.90 -8.02 0.35
CA TYR A 205 14.23 -6.76 0.02
C TYR A 205 13.42 -6.15 1.20
N ALA A 206 13.06 -6.93 2.22
CA ALA A 206 12.46 -6.39 3.44
C ALA A 206 13.47 -5.56 4.23
N PHE A 207 14.69 -6.07 4.39
CA PHE A 207 15.76 -5.35 5.07
C PHE A 207 16.12 -4.06 4.34
N LEU A 208 16.24 -4.11 3.01
CA LEU A 208 16.53 -2.91 2.20
C LEU A 208 15.47 -1.82 2.38
N GLY A 209 14.19 -2.20 2.45
CA GLY A 209 13.08 -1.27 2.66
C GLY A 209 13.09 -0.63 4.05
N VAL A 210 13.44 -1.39 5.10
CA VAL A 210 13.58 -0.87 6.48
C VAL A 210 14.75 0.10 6.57
N GLU A 211 15.88 -0.21 5.91
CA GLU A 211 17.08 0.61 5.91
C GLU A 211 17.01 1.86 5.01
N GLY A 212 15.92 1.99 4.24
CA GLY A 212 15.63 3.15 3.39
C GLY A 212 16.36 3.15 2.04
N PHE A 213 16.79 1.99 1.55
CA PHE A 213 17.40 1.88 0.23
C PHE A 213 16.34 1.84 -0.88
N ASP A 214 16.60 2.55 -1.98
CA ASP A 214 15.79 2.42 -3.20
C ASP A 214 16.06 1.06 -3.83
N ALA A 215 14.99 0.28 -4.08
CA ALA A 215 15.12 -1.05 -4.64
C ALA A 215 14.08 -1.33 -5.74
N VAL A 216 14.52 -2.04 -6.77
CA VAL A 216 13.65 -2.71 -7.74
C VAL A 216 13.34 -4.09 -7.16
N ALA A 217 12.28 -4.16 -6.36
CA ALA A 217 12.01 -5.35 -5.54
C ALA A 217 10.50 -5.57 -5.31
N PHE A 218 10.13 -6.14 -4.17
CA PHE A 218 8.73 -6.37 -3.83
C PHE A 218 7.92 -5.07 -3.67
N LEU A 219 6.73 -5.05 -4.24
CA LEU A 219 5.79 -3.93 -4.16
C LEU A 219 4.98 -3.96 -2.86
N TYR A 220 5.57 -3.52 -1.75
CA TYR A 220 4.81 -3.35 -0.50
C TYR A 220 3.61 -2.39 -0.68
N HIS A 221 3.78 -1.36 -1.52
CA HIS A 221 2.72 -0.45 -1.93
C HIS A 221 2.73 -0.26 -3.45
N ALA A 222 1.83 -0.97 -4.14
CA ALA A 222 1.64 -0.87 -5.60
C ALA A 222 0.77 0.34 -5.99
N MET A 223 1.04 1.53 -5.43
CA MET A 223 0.29 2.77 -5.70
C MET A 223 1.03 3.76 -6.60
N SER A 224 2.31 3.52 -6.90
CA SER A 224 3.05 4.32 -7.89
C SER A 224 2.67 3.87 -9.31
N LEU A 225 2.62 4.79 -10.27
CA LEU A 225 2.35 4.48 -11.68
C LEU A 225 3.35 3.47 -12.27
N ASN A 226 4.61 3.49 -11.80
CA ASN A 226 5.63 2.54 -12.25
C ASN A 226 5.55 1.16 -11.59
N SER A 227 4.69 0.96 -10.58
CA SER A 227 4.68 -0.27 -9.78
C SER A 227 4.42 -1.50 -10.65
N ASP A 228 3.36 -1.46 -11.45
CA ASP A 228 2.92 -2.60 -12.25
C ASP A 228 3.88 -2.90 -13.44
N LEU A 229 4.76 -1.97 -13.80
CA LEU A 229 5.81 -2.20 -14.81
C LEU A 229 7.11 -2.72 -14.19
N MET A 230 7.40 -2.33 -12.95
CA MET A 230 8.63 -2.74 -12.24
C MET A 230 8.71 -4.26 -12.04
N VAL A 231 7.58 -4.96 -11.95
CA VAL A 231 7.52 -6.43 -11.84
C VAL A 231 7.93 -7.15 -13.14
N HIS A 232 8.08 -6.42 -14.24
CA HIS A 232 8.55 -6.91 -15.52
C HIS A 232 10.03 -6.60 -15.77
N PHE A 233 10.77 -6.20 -14.73
CA PHE A 233 12.21 -6.02 -14.85
C PHE A 233 12.89 -7.31 -15.39
N ASP A 234 13.48 -7.22 -16.58
CA ASP A 234 14.31 -8.26 -17.15
C ASP A 234 15.78 -8.07 -16.73
N GLU A 235 16.25 -9.00 -15.92
CA GLU A 235 17.62 -9.01 -15.39
C GLU A 235 18.68 -9.34 -16.44
N TRP A 236 18.28 -9.71 -17.67
CA TRP A 236 19.17 -9.91 -18.82
C TRP A 236 19.20 -8.73 -19.80
N ASN A 237 18.27 -7.78 -19.66
CA ASN A 237 18.18 -6.63 -20.55
C ASN A 237 18.93 -5.41 -19.95
N PRO A 238 20.09 -4.98 -20.51
CA PRO A 238 20.84 -3.84 -19.98
C PRO A 238 20.05 -2.52 -20.01
N ALA A 239 19.07 -2.40 -20.93
CA ALA A 239 18.24 -1.22 -21.05
C ALA A 239 17.32 -1.05 -19.83
N HIS A 240 16.86 -2.15 -19.21
CA HIS A 240 16.04 -2.11 -18.00
C HIS A 240 16.85 -1.64 -16.79
N TYR A 241 18.12 -2.09 -16.67
CA TYR A 241 19.04 -1.59 -15.63
C TYR A 241 19.24 -0.09 -15.75
N ASN A 242 19.42 0.42 -16.97
CA ASN A 242 19.53 1.85 -17.19
C ASN A 242 18.22 2.58 -16.85
N LEU A 243 17.08 2.14 -17.38
CA LEU A 243 15.77 2.76 -17.16
C LEU A 243 15.43 2.91 -15.67
N MET A 244 15.67 1.86 -14.89
CA MET A 244 15.34 1.82 -13.47
C MET A 244 16.51 2.29 -12.58
N ASN A 245 17.63 2.72 -13.15
CA ASN A 245 18.86 3.02 -12.40
C ASN A 245 19.26 1.90 -11.42
N VAL A 246 19.18 0.64 -11.86
CA VAL A 246 19.71 -0.48 -11.07
C VAL A 246 21.23 -0.43 -11.19
N ARG A 247 21.89 0.02 -10.13
CA ARG A 247 23.34 0.14 -10.05
C ARG A 247 23.96 -1.07 -9.37
N TYR A 248 23.25 -1.63 -8.39
CA TYR A 248 23.72 -2.73 -7.57
C TYR A 248 22.76 -3.91 -7.66
N VAL A 249 23.31 -5.12 -7.69
CA VAL A 249 22.57 -6.37 -7.54
C VAL A 249 23.10 -7.06 -6.31
N VAL A 250 22.21 -7.59 -5.47
CA VAL A 250 22.61 -8.40 -4.31
C VAL A 250 21.96 -9.77 -4.44
N SER A 251 22.76 -10.82 -4.37
CA SER A 251 22.29 -12.20 -4.46
C SER A 251 23.09 -13.13 -3.56
N GLU A 252 22.61 -14.36 -3.44
CA GLU A 252 23.45 -15.47 -3.01
C GLU A 252 24.52 -15.77 -4.08
N GLY A 253 25.68 -16.24 -3.62
CA GLY A 253 26.81 -16.59 -4.49
C GLY A 253 26.48 -17.70 -5.49
N GLY A 254 27.20 -17.71 -6.62
CA GLY A 254 27.05 -18.74 -7.66
C GLY A 254 25.87 -18.53 -8.62
N ARG A 255 25.11 -17.45 -8.49
CA ARG A 255 24.06 -17.09 -9.44
C ARG A 255 24.66 -16.50 -10.73
N PRO A 256 24.24 -16.97 -11.92
CA PRO A 256 24.67 -16.37 -13.18
C PRO A 256 24.00 -15.01 -13.38
N PHE A 257 24.78 -14.06 -13.88
CA PHE A 257 24.31 -12.75 -14.33
C PHE A 257 24.88 -12.41 -15.71
N PRO A 258 24.26 -11.46 -16.44
CA PRO A 258 24.81 -10.98 -17.70
C PRO A 258 26.23 -10.40 -17.54
N PRO A 259 27.05 -10.39 -18.62
CA PRO A 259 28.44 -9.91 -18.55
C PRO A 259 28.65 -8.46 -18.07
N PHE A 260 27.59 -7.64 -18.15
CA PHE A 260 27.61 -6.24 -17.69
C PHE A 260 27.36 -6.07 -16.18
N VAL A 261 26.96 -7.14 -15.49
CA VAL A 261 26.81 -7.22 -14.03
C VAL A 261 28.01 -7.97 -13.49
N ARG A 262 28.88 -7.28 -12.75
CA ARG A 262 30.14 -7.84 -12.26
C ARG A 262 30.21 -7.82 -10.75
N GLU A 263 30.70 -8.89 -10.17
CA GLU A 263 30.90 -8.97 -8.72
C GLU A 263 31.93 -7.92 -8.28
N VAL A 264 31.64 -7.26 -7.17
CA VAL A 264 32.50 -6.24 -6.57
C VAL A 264 33.11 -6.76 -5.29
N THR A 265 32.29 -7.32 -4.42
CA THR A 265 32.68 -7.86 -3.11
C THR A 265 31.59 -8.78 -2.58
N SER A 266 31.84 -9.45 -1.46
CA SER A 266 30.85 -10.23 -0.72
C SER A 266 30.96 -10.00 0.78
N PHE A 267 29.83 -10.15 1.47
CA PHE A 267 29.72 -10.10 2.93
C PHE A 267 29.01 -11.38 3.37
N GLY A 268 29.75 -12.35 3.90
CA GLY A 268 29.23 -13.70 4.11
C GLY A 268 28.65 -14.28 2.82
N ARG A 269 27.35 -14.60 2.82
CA ARG A 269 26.62 -15.10 1.64
C ARG A 269 26.01 -14.01 0.75
N PHE A 270 26.12 -12.74 1.13
CA PHE A 270 25.58 -11.61 0.36
C PHE A 270 26.62 -11.15 -0.64
N HIS A 271 26.53 -11.65 -1.88
CA HIS A 271 27.40 -11.22 -2.96
C HIS A 271 26.83 -9.95 -3.59
N LEU A 272 27.69 -8.95 -3.72
CA LEU A 272 27.35 -7.64 -4.25
C LEU A 272 27.97 -7.49 -5.64
N TYR A 273 27.11 -7.17 -6.60
CA TYR A 273 27.48 -6.93 -7.99
C TYR A 273 27.16 -5.50 -8.39
N ARG A 274 27.90 -4.98 -9.37
CA ARG A 274 27.67 -3.67 -9.99
C ARG A 274 27.29 -3.85 -11.45
N ALA A 275 26.19 -3.20 -11.83
CA ALA A 275 25.76 -3.12 -13.23
C ALA A 275 26.37 -1.88 -13.89
N ASN A 276 27.30 -2.09 -14.82
CA ASN A 276 28.07 -1.00 -15.47
C ASN A 276 27.35 -0.37 -16.67
N VAL A 277 26.01 -0.42 -16.70
CA VAL A 277 25.18 0.07 -17.80
C VAL A 277 24.22 1.19 -17.40
N SER A 278 24.07 1.46 -16.09
CA SER A 278 23.21 2.55 -15.63
C SER A 278 23.91 3.91 -15.75
N SER A 279 23.23 4.87 -16.37
CA SER A 279 23.64 6.28 -16.43
C SER A 279 23.43 7.05 -15.12
N GLY A 280 22.85 6.42 -14.09
CA GLY A 280 22.45 7.09 -12.85
C GLY A 280 20.98 7.50 -12.83
N TYR A 281 20.61 8.46 -11.99
CA TYR A 281 19.22 8.98 -11.91
C TYR A 281 18.87 9.91 -13.06
N PHE A 282 19.87 10.49 -13.72
CA PHE A 282 19.68 11.33 -14.90
C PHE A 282 20.11 10.59 -16.18
N ASP A 283 19.47 10.91 -17.29
CA ASP A 283 19.91 10.52 -18.65
C ASP A 283 19.49 11.59 -19.66
N VAL A 284 20.07 11.57 -20.85
CA VAL A 284 19.66 12.45 -21.97
C VAL A 284 18.97 11.61 -23.03
N VAL A 285 17.72 11.91 -23.32
CA VAL A 285 16.84 11.09 -24.15
C VAL A 285 16.14 11.90 -25.24
N ARG A 286 15.75 11.21 -26.32
CA ARG A 286 14.86 11.78 -27.34
C ARG A 286 13.42 11.41 -27.03
N VAL A 287 12.50 12.28 -27.44
CA VAL A 287 11.08 11.97 -27.50
C VAL A 287 10.69 11.74 -28.95
N GLY A 288 10.31 10.50 -29.28
CA GLY A 288 9.99 10.11 -30.66
C GLY A 288 8.52 9.77 -30.90
N MET A 289 7.68 9.85 -29.87
CA MET A 289 6.25 9.58 -29.93
C MET A 289 5.55 10.14 -28.69
N THR A 290 4.22 10.14 -28.70
CA THR A 290 3.39 10.50 -27.54
C THR A 290 2.43 9.36 -27.21
N PHE A 291 2.31 9.03 -25.92
CA PHE A 291 1.25 8.20 -25.38
C PHE A 291 0.14 9.09 -24.85
N ARG A 292 -1.07 8.91 -25.35
CA ARG A 292 -2.29 9.52 -24.80
C ARG A 292 -3.10 8.43 -24.13
N CYS A 293 -3.24 8.50 -22.82
CA CYS A 293 -3.88 7.42 -22.06
C CYS A 293 -4.37 7.88 -20.68
N ASP A 294 -5.26 7.08 -20.11
CA ASP A 294 -5.56 7.11 -18.68
C ASP A 294 -4.55 6.26 -17.89
N LYS A 295 -4.76 6.09 -16.58
CA LYS A 295 -3.86 5.27 -15.73
C LYS A 295 -3.81 3.80 -16.13
N ARG A 296 -4.88 3.25 -16.73
CA ARG A 296 -4.95 1.84 -17.12
C ARG A 296 -4.22 1.65 -18.46
N GLY A 297 -4.56 2.48 -19.43
CA GLY A 297 -3.95 2.48 -20.76
C GLY A 297 -2.45 2.77 -20.73
N LEU A 298 -1.95 3.46 -19.69
CA LEU A 298 -0.52 3.67 -19.52
C LEU A 298 0.25 2.35 -19.47
N TYR A 299 -0.25 1.35 -18.74
CA TYR A 299 0.40 0.04 -18.68
C TYR A 299 0.40 -0.64 -20.05
N ASP A 300 -0.73 -0.59 -20.76
CA ASP A 300 -0.93 -1.24 -22.05
C ASP A 300 0.01 -0.67 -23.14
N LEU A 301 0.37 0.62 -23.05
CA LEU A 301 1.34 1.26 -23.95
C LEU A 301 2.80 1.10 -23.48
N ALA A 302 3.03 1.27 -22.18
CA ALA A 302 4.37 1.31 -21.63
C ALA A 302 5.05 -0.06 -21.59
N TYR A 303 4.32 -1.14 -21.33
CA TYR A 303 4.90 -2.47 -21.28
C TYR A 303 5.48 -2.91 -22.64
N PRO A 304 4.72 -2.87 -23.76
CA PRO A 304 5.29 -3.18 -25.08
C PRO A 304 6.48 -2.27 -25.45
N TRP A 305 6.44 -0.99 -25.07
CA TRP A 305 7.56 -0.08 -25.34
C TRP A 305 8.82 -0.44 -24.55
N MET A 306 8.67 -0.83 -23.29
CA MET A 306 9.79 -1.26 -22.45
C MET A 306 10.47 -2.52 -23.01
N GLU A 307 9.67 -3.45 -23.53
CA GLU A 307 10.13 -4.70 -24.17
C GLU A 307 10.67 -4.49 -25.61
N SER A 308 10.55 -3.28 -26.16
CA SER A 308 10.98 -2.96 -27.52
C SER A 308 12.45 -2.49 -27.59
N GLY A 309 12.96 -2.30 -28.81
CA GLY A 309 14.27 -1.70 -29.04
C GLY A 309 14.35 -0.19 -28.77
N HIS A 310 13.23 0.50 -28.52
CA HIS A 310 13.23 1.96 -28.31
C HIS A 310 14.02 2.38 -27.07
N LEU A 311 13.90 1.62 -25.97
CA LEU A 311 14.58 1.92 -24.72
C LEU A 311 16.10 1.86 -24.89
N ALA A 312 16.61 0.84 -25.60
CA ALA A 312 18.04 0.69 -25.91
C ALA A 312 18.58 1.84 -26.77
N ARG A 313 17.72 2.53 -27.54
CA ARG A 313 18.07 3.71 -28.34
C ARG A 313 17.84 5.04 -27.62
N ARG A 314 17.43 5.03 -26.35
CA ARG A 314 17.01 6.23 -25.60
C ARG A 314 15.90 7.02 -26.30
N ASN A 315 14.99 6.31 -26.97
CA ASN A 315 13.81 6.88 -27.60
C ASN A 315 12.59 6.69 -26.68
N PHE A 316 12.19 7.75 -26.00
CA PHE A 316 11.13 7.72 -25.00
C PHE A 316 9.82 8.28 -25.58
N PRO A 317 8.67 7.82 -25.09
CA PRO A 317 7.41 8.47 -25.35
C PRO A 317 7.22 9.64 -24.38
N LEU A 318 6.61 10.73 -24.87
CA LEU A 318 5.97 11.72 -24.02
C LEU A 318 4.65 11.14 -23.53
N VAL A 319 4.31 11.25 -22.25
CA VAL A 319 3.07 10.71 -21.69
C VAL A 319 2.12 11.85 -21.36
N LEU A 320 0.99 11.90 -22.07
CA LEU A 320 -0.14 12.78 -21.77
C LEU A 320 -1.16 12.00 -20.97
N LEU A 321 -0.95 11.93 -19.65
CA LEU A 321 -1.84 11.23 -18.73
C LEU A 321 -3.13 12.02 -18.49
N GLU A 322 -4.27 11.45 -18.85
CA GLU A 322 -5.57 12.10 -18.71
C GLU A 322 -5.86 12.58 -17.28
N GLY A 323 -6.52 13.74 -17.18
CA GLY A 323 -6.86 14.36 -15.91
C GLY A 323 -5.71 15.10 -15.22
N THR A 324 -4.49 15.10 -15.79
CA THR A 324 -3.38 15.93 -15.31
C THR A 324 -3.35 17.28 -16.02
N ASP A 325 -2.87 18.33 -15.33
CA ASP A 325 -2.71 19.65 -15.97
C ASP A 325 -1.58 19.66 -17.00
N ALA A 326 -0.55 18.82 -16.82
CA ALA A 326 0.53 18.65 -17.79
C ALA A 326 -0.01 18.17 -19.14
N ALA A 327 -0.95 17.22 -19.14
CA ALA A 327 -1.55 16.70 -20.37
C ALA A 327 -2.32 17.73 -21.19
N LYS A 328 -2.83 18.80 -20.56
CA LYS A 328 -3.60 19.86 -21.23
C LYS A 328 -2.70 20.88 -21.95
N HIS A 329 -1.50 21.11 -21.44
CA HIS A 329 -0.63 22.22 -21.86
C HIS A 329 0.62 21.77 -22.60
N THR A 330 0.96 20.48 -22.56
CA THR A 330 2.15 19.97 -23.24
C THR A 330 1.81 19.60 -24.69
N PRO A 331 2.48 20.20 -25.69
CA PRO A 331 2.28 19.83 -27.10
C PRO A 331 2.68 18.37 -27.34
N ALA A 332 1.87 17.64 -28.10
CA ALA A 332 2.18 16.27 -28.46
C ALA A 332 3.27 16.20 -29.54
N VAL A 333 4.11 15.17 -29.46
CA VAL A 333 5.07 14.77 -30.49
C VAL A 333 4.49 13.60 -31.29
N ALA A 334 4.43 13.72 -32.61
CA ALA A 334 3.92 12.66 -33.48
C ALA A 334 4.89 11.46 -33.58
N PRO A 335 4.39 10.23 -33.73
CA PRO A 335 2.97 9.85 -33.72
C PRO A 335 2.39 9.88 -32.29
N VAL A 336 1.08 10.15 -32.19
CA VAL A 336 0.31 10.03 -30.95
C VAL A 336 -0.33 8.65 -30.94
N LEU A 337 -0.09 7.87 -29.90
CA LEU A 337 -0.56 6.50 -29.73
C LEU A 337 -1.55 6.42 -28.56
N GLU A 338 -2.61 5.66 -28.77
CA GLU A 338 -3.60 5.27 -27.78
C GLU A 338 -3.51 3.74 -27.50
N PRO A 339 -4.02 3.25 -26.37
CA PRO A 339 -3.93 1.82 -26.03
C PRO A 339 -4.47 0.91 -27.14
N GLY A 340 -3.62 0.00 -27.62
CA GLY A 340 -3.92 -0.90 -28.74
C GLY A 340 -3.23 -0.53 -30.05
N ASP A 341 -2.72 0.69 -30.18
CA ASP A 341 -1.95 1.10 -31.35
C ASP A 341 -0.56 0.42 -31.39
N PRO A 342 -0.05 0.09 -32.59
CA PRO A 342 1.28 -0.47 -32.73
C PRO A 342 2.37 0.60 -32.49
N LEU A 343 3.49 0.17 -31.90
CA LEU A 343 4.66 1.03 -31.77
C LEU A 343 5.29 1.34 -33.14
N PRO A 344 5.80 2.56 -33.36
CA PRO A 344 6.52 2.89 -34.58
C PRO A 344 7.84 2.12 -34.68
N PRO A 345 8.48 2.07 -35.86
CA PRO A 345 9.80 1.47 -36.00
C PRO A 345 10.84 2.14 -35.08
N VAL A 346 11.78 1.34 -34.58
CA VAL A 346 12.87 1.82 -33.72
C VAL A 346 13.81 2.72 -34.53
N PRO A 347 14.10 3.96 -34.07
CA PRO A 347 14.97 4.87 -34.80
C PRO A 347 16.44 4.41 -34.77
N ALA A 348 17.20 4.79 -35.80
CA ALA A 348 18.62 4.44 -35.93
C ALA A 348 19.55 5.26 -35.01
N ALA A 349 19.19 6.50 -34.65
CA ALA A 349 20.05 7.43 -33.93
C ALA A 349 20.04 7.27 -32.39
N SER A 350 21.21 7.27 -31.76
CA SER A 350 21.42 7.37 -30.29
C SER A 350 22.89 7.71 -29.98
N PRO A 351 23.26 8.54 -28.99
CA PRO A 351 22.46 9.35 -28.04
C PRO A 351 22.30 10.83 -28.43
N ALA A 352 21.40 11.58 -27.76
CA ALA A 352 21.21 13.03 -27.93
C ALA A 352 22.07 13.90 -27.00
N GLY A 353 22.97 13.27 -26.24
CA GLY A 353 23.83 13.92 -25.26
C GLY A 353 24.35 12.92 -24.24
N ARG A 354 24.89 13.44 -23.13
CA ARG A 354 25.43 12.62 -22.03
C ARG A 354 25.34 13.35 -20.70
N VAL A 355 25.29 12.57 -19.63
CA VAL A 355 25.48 13.06 -18.27
C VAL A 355 26.98 13.17 -17.99
N ILE A 356 27.46 14.35 -17.57
CA ILE A 356 28.86 14.59 -17.22
C ILE A 356 29.12 14.08 -15.80
N TRP A 357 28.27 14.50 -14.86
CA TRP A 357 28.30 14.04 -13.49
C TRP A 357 26.92 14.11 -12.86
N GLU A 358 26.72 13.34 -11.79
CA GLU A 358 25.52 13.39 -10.98
C GLU A 358 25.87 13.34 -9.48
N ARG A 359 25.01 13.96 -8.69
CA ARG A 359 24.92 13.81 -7.25
C ARG A 359 23.48 13.45 -6.91
N ALA A 360 23.26 12.23 -6.44
CA ALA A 360 21.94 11.71 -6.13
C ALA A 360 21.80 11.43 -4.64
N GLY A 361 20.62 11.75 -4.10
CA GLY A 361 20.25 11.47 -2.71
C GLY A 361 19.27 12.52 -2.15
N PRO A 362 18.34 12.15 -1.26
CA PRO A 362 17.47 13.12 -0.61
C PRO A 362 18.31 14.12 0.22
N PRO A 363 17.91 15.41 0.24
CA PRO A 363 16.71 15.99 -0.37
C PRO A 363 16.92 16.55 -1.79
N LEU A 364 18.09 16.36 -2.40
CA LEU A 364 18.50 17.04 -3.64
C LEU A 364 19.18 16.08 -4.61
N TRP A 365 18.61 15.95 -5.79
CA TRP A 365 19.25 15.33 -6.94
C TRP A 365 19.76 16.41 -7.87
N GLU A 366 20.95 16.21 -8.40
CA GLU A 366 21.63 17.19 -9.22
C GLU A 366 22.49 16.50 -10.27
N ALA A 367 22.55 17.07 -11.46
CA ALA A 367 23.46 16.63 -12.49
C ALA A 367 23.89 17.78 -13.39
N GLU A 368 25.04 17.59 -14.03
CA GLU A 368 25.44 18.39 -15.18
C GLU A 368 25.35 17.50 -16.41
N VAL A 369 24.67 18.00 -17.44
CA VAL A 369 24.42 17.29 -18.67
C VAL A 369 24.92 18.10 -19.86
N GLU A 370 25.40 17.40 -20.88
CA GLU A 370 25.80 17.95 -22.16
C GLU A 370 24.82 17.46 -23.23
N MET A 371 24.02 18.39 -23.74
CA MET A 371 23.02 18.18 -24.77
C MET A 371 23.67 18.44 -26.13
N ALA A 372 23.69 17.44 -27.02
CA ALA A 372 24.26 17.60 -28.36
C ALA A 372 23.30 18.32 -29.32
N GLU A 373 22.00 18.26 -29.01
CA GLU A 373 20.89 18.85 -29.75
C GLU A 373 19.75 19.13 -28.75
N ASP A 374 18.72 19.82 -29.20
CA ASP A 374 17.50 20.03 -28.42
C ASP A 374 16.84 18.68 -28.14
N ALA A 375 16.74 18.30 -26.86
CA ALA A 375 16.21 17.01 -26.44
C ALA A 375 15.65 17.09 -25.00
N TYR A 376 15.57 15.95 -24.30
CA TYR A 376 15.01 15.88 -22.96
C TYR A 376 16.00 15.32 -21.95
N ILE A 377 16.05 15.94 -20.78
CA ILE A 377 16.70 15.39 -19.60
C ILE A 377 15.69 14.50 -18.89
N LEU A 378 15.98 13.21 -18.80
CA LEU A 378 15.21 12.24 -18.05
C LEU A 378 15.68 12.24 -16.60
N PHE A 379 14.76 12.42 -15.66
CA PHE A 379 14.99 12.15 -14.24
C PHE A 379 14.17 10.91 -13.86
N LYS A 380 14.87 9.81 -13.55
CA LYS A 380 14.31 8.46 -13.34
C LYS A 380 13.60 8.32 -12.00
N MET A 381 12.74 9.27 -11.65
CA MET A 381 11.82 9.26 -10.51
C MET A 381 10.40 9.37 -11.03
N THR A 382 9.45 8.67 -10.40
CA THR A 382 8.04 8.74 -10.80
C THR A 382 7.57 10.19 -10.80
N ASP A 383 6.92 10.59 -11.89
CA ASP A 383 6.37 11.92 -12.05
C ASP A 383 5.34 12.24 -10.96
N HIS A 384 5.39 13.47 -10.47
CA HIS A 384 4.52 13.96 -9.43
C HIS A 384 4.54 15.51 -9.41
N PRO A 385 3.39 16.19 -9.25
CA PRO A 385 3.32 17.66 -9.24
C PRO A 385 4.13 18.40 -8.15
N LYS A 386 4.76 17.65 -7.25
CA LYS A 386 5.51 18.19 -6.09
C LYS A 386 7.02 18.15 -6.29
N TRP A 387 7.48 17.59 -7.42
CA TRP A 387 8.84 17.81 -7.89
C TRP A 387 9.03 19.29 -8.26
N ARG A 388 10.11 19.87 -7.77
CA ARG A 388 10.60 21.19 -8.18
C ARG A 388 11.89 20.96 -8.95
N LEU A 389 11.85 21.33 -10.23
CA LEU A 389 12.96 21.17 -11.16
C LEU A 389 13.48 22.53 -11.55
N GLU A 390 14.80 22.66 -11.64
CA GLU A 390 15.48 23.85 -12.12
C GLU A 390 16.54 23.46 -13.15
N ILE A 391 16.63 24.21 -14.24
CA ILE A 391 17.74 24.18 -15.18
C ILE A 391 18.47 25.51 -15.06
N ASP A 392 19.78 25.45 -14.80
CA ASP A 392 20.65 26.62 -14.65
C ASP A 392 20.10 27.66 -13.64
N GLY A 393 19.48 27.16 -12.56
CA GLY A 393 18.87 27.97 -11.50
C GLY A 393 17.48 28.52 -11.84
N THR A 394 16.95 28.27 -13.04
CA THR A 394 15.61 28.71 -13.46
C THR A 394 14.62 27.56 -13.32
N ARG A 395 13.48 27.82 -12.66
CA ARG A 395 12.42 26.82 -12.51
C ARG A 395 11.78 26.48 -13.84
N VAL A 396 11.63 25.19 -14.09
CA VAL A 396 11.08 24.64 -15.34
C VAL A 396 9.88 23.74 -15.07
N ALA A 397 8.97 23.66 -16.04
CA ALA A 397 7.84 22.74 -15.99
C ALA A 397 8.32 21.33 -16.35
N ALA A 398 7.89 20.35 -15.56
CA ALA A 398 8.12 18.94 -15.85
C ALA A 398 7.13 18.44 -16.92
N VAL A 399 7.61 17.55 -17.77
CA VAL A 399 6.77 16.66 -18.58
C VAL A 399 6.88 15.24 -18.03
N MET A 400 5.92 14.39 -18.37
CA MET A 400 6.01 12.97 -18.05
C MET A 400 6.59 12.21 -19.25
N LEU A 401 7.66 11.46 -19.04
CA LEU A 401 8.27 10.58 -20.03
C LEU A 401 7.99 9.12 -19.69
N GLY A 402 8.00 8.26 -20.71
CA GLY A 402 7.74 6.84 -20.55
C GLY A 402 8.67 6.17 -19.54
N PRO A 403 8.15 5.26 -18.69
CA PRO A 403 6.73 4.95 -18.53
C PRO A 403 5.97 5.99 -17.70
N SER A 404 6.55 6.52 -16.63
CA SER A 404 5.97 7.67 -15.90
C SER A 404 7.06 8.41 -15.12
N PHE A 405 8.19 8.64 -15.76
CA PHE A 405 9.31 9.37 -15.19
C PHE A 405 9.20 10.87 -15.47
N VAL A 406 9.92 11.65 -14.67
CA VAL A 406 10.03 13.09 -14.87
C VAL A 406 10.94 13.36 -16.06
N GLY A 407 10.52 14.27 -16.94
CA GLY A 407 11.34 14.80 -18.03
C GLY A 407 11.35 16.31 -18.04
N VAL A 408 12.42 16.88 -18.60
CA VAL A 408 12.53 18.32 -18.83
C VAL A 408 13.11 18.57 -20.22
N PRO A 409 12.45 19.36 -21.08
CA PRO A 409 13.04 19.77 -22.35
C PRO A 409 14.22 20.72 -22.08
N ALA A 410 15.32 20.51 -22.80
CA ALA A 410 16.50 21.38 -22.73
C ALA A 410 17.11 21.57 -24.13
N PRO A 411 17.56 22.78 -24.47
CA PRO A 411 18.22 23.04 -25.74
C PRO A 411 19.62 22.39 -25.80
N ALA A 412 20.24 22.41 -26.97
CA ALA A 412 21.65 22.06 -27.12
C ALA A 412 22.54 22.93 -26.23
N GLY A 413 23.54 22.32 -25.58
CA GLY A 413 24.43 23.01 -24.65
C GLY A 413 24.68 22.25 -23.34
N ARG A 414 25.39 22.92 -22.42
CA ARG A 414 25.63 22.39 -21.07
C ARG A 414 24.65 22.98 -20.09
N HIS A 415 24.03 22.11 -19.29
CA HIS A 415 23.00 22.48 -18.35
C HIS A 415 23.23 21.82 -17.00
N ARG A 416 23.00 22.59 -15.94
CA ARG A 416 22.91 22.08 -14.58
C ARG A 416 21.45 21.88 -14.22
N VAL A 417 21.06 20.63 -14.00
CA VAL A 417 19.70 20.26 -13.58
C VAL A 417 19.68 19.98 -12.08
N THR A 418 18.68 20.51 -11.38
CA THR A 418 18.41 20.15 -9.99
C THR A 418 16.97 19.71 -9.81
N ALA A 419 16.76 18.74 -8.92
CA ALA A 419 15.45 18.20 -8.59
C ALA A 419 15.28 18.07 -7.08
N ARG A 420 14.21 18.67 -6.55
CA ARG A 420 13.85 18.62 -5.11
C ARG A 420 12.40 18.22 -4.96
N TYR A 421 12.12 17.28 -4.07
CA TYR A 421 10.73 16.91 -3.74
C TYR A 421 10.21 17.77 -2.60
N SER A 422 9.04 18.40 -2.79
CA SER A 422 8.35 19.12 -1.73
C SER A 422 7.45 18.18 -0.93
N GLY A 423 7.71 18.07 0.38
CA GLY A 423 6.91 17.23 1.29
C GLY A 423 5.43 17.66 1.38
N ARG A 424 4.61 16.83 2.04
CA ARG A 424 3.19 17.12 2.30
C ARG A 424 3.00 17.79 3.67
N PRO A 425 2.85 19.12 3.79
CA PRO A 425 2.40 19.72 5.04
C PRO A 425 0.93 19.37 5.34
N GLU A 426 0.13 19.01 4.31
CA GLU A 426 -1.31 18.81 4.42
C GLU A 426 -1.69 17.61 5.29
N ARG A 427 -0.78 16.64 5.44
CA ARG A 427 -0.99 15.49 6.36
C ARG A 427 -1.22 15.95 7.80
N TRP A 428 -0.54 17.03 8.21
CA TRP A 428 -0.68 17.59 9.55
C TRP A 428 -2.04 18.27 9.73
N LEU A 429 -2.58 18.87 8.66
CA LEU A 429 -3.93 19.45 8.67
C LEU A 429 -4.99 18.36 8.86
N TRP A 430 -4.90 17.25 8.12
CA TRP A 430 -5.83 16.13 8.25
C TRP A 430 -5.75 15.45 9.61
N LEU A 431 -4.53 15.28 10.16
CA LEU A 431 -4.34 14.78 11.52
C LEU A 431 -4.99 15.71 12.55
N GLY A 432 -4.77 17.03 12.42
CA GLY A 432 -5.40 18.03 13.26
C GLY A 432 -6.92 17.99 13.20
N LEU A 433 -7.50 17.90 11.99
CA LEU A 433 -8.94 17.75 11.81
C LEU A 433 -9.47 16.47 12.44
N GLY A 434 -8.76 15.34 12.29
CA GLY A 434 -9.13 14.07 12.92
C GLY A 434 -9.18 14.18 14.44
N ILE A 435 -8.19 14.83 15.05
CA ILE A 435 -8.16 15.09 16.50
C ILE A 435 -9.34 16.00 16.91
N LEU A 436 -9.63 17.06 16.15
CA LEU A 436 -10.76 17.95 16.43
C LEU A 436 -12.11 17.23 16.36
N LEU A 437 -12.31 16.39 15.34
CA LEU A 437 -13.52 15.58 15.20
C LEU A 437 -13.67 14.58 16.35
N TRP A 438 -12.57 13.96 16.78
CA TRP A 438 -12.55 13.07 17.93
C TRP A 438 -12.91 13.80 19.23
N LEU A 439 -12.30 14.97 19.49
CA LEU A 439 -12.63 15.81 20.65
C LEU A 439 -14.09 16.28 20.62
N TRP A 440 -14.62 16.59 19.45
CA TRP A 440 -16.02 16.97 19.28
C TRP A 440 -16.97 15.81 19.60
N ALA A 441 -16.67 14.60 19.12
CA ALA A 441 -17.44 13.40 19.41
C ALA A 441 -17.43 13.06 20.90
N ASP A 442 -16.26 13.09 21.55
CA ASP A 442 -16.12 12.86 22.99
C ASP A 442 -16.94 13.88 23.81
N ARG A 443 -16.88 15.17 23.45
CA ARG A 443 -17.72 16.20 24.11
C ARG A 443 -19.21 15.95 23.94
N ARG A 444 -19.66 15.53 22.75
CA ARG A 444 -21.06 15.20 22.48
C ARG A 444 -21.52 13.99 23.30
N GLU A 445 -20.68 12.95 23.42
CA GLU A 445 -20.97 11.76 24.20
C GLU A 445 -21.07 12.08 25.70
N ARG A 446 -20.14 12.87 26.25
CA ARG A 446 -20.19 13.34 27.64
C ARG A 446 -21.47 14.15 27.93
N ARG A 447 -21.87 15.03 27.01
CA ARG A 447 -23.12 15.82 27.12
C ARG A 447 -24.39 14.95 27.01
N GLY A 448 -24.34 13.88 26.23
CA GLY A 448 -25.42 12.88 26.13
C GLY A 448 -25.59 12.09 27.42
N ARG A 449 -24.48 11.64 28.03
CA ARG A 449 -24.45 10.95 29.34
C ARG A 449 -24.93 11.81 30.51
N SER A 450 -24.63 13.11 30.49
CA SER A 450 -25.14 14.03 31.52
C SER A 450 -26.66 14.27 31.42
N ARG A 451 -27.23 14.20 30.21
CA ARG A 451 -28.69 14.34 30.01
C ARG A 451 -29.47 13.10 30.42
N THR A 452 -28.93 11.90 30.23
CA THR A 452 -29.56 10.63 30.63
C THR A 452 -29.53 10.38 32.14
N ARG A 453 -28.60 11.01 32.89
CA ARG A 453 -28.61 10.97 34.38
C ARG A 453 -29.63 11.91 35.03
N LEU A 454 -30.25 12.83 34.28
CA LEU A 454 -31.15 13.85 34.83
C LEU A 454 -32.64 13.50 34.72
N THR A 455 -33.01 12.31 34.27
CA THR A 455 -34.37 11.79 34.42
C THR A 455 -34.49 11.03 35.75
N PRO A 456 -35.18 11.56 36.78
CA PRO A 456 -35.40 10.83 38.02
C PRO A 456 -36.30 9.62 37.74
N SER A 457 -36.03 8.50 38.42
CA SER A 457 -36.95 7.36 38.46
C SER A 457 -38.30 7.81 39.04
N PRO A 458 -39.48 7.37 38.53
CA PRO A 458 -40.80 7.74 39.07
C PRO A 458 -41.09 7.25 40.50
N GLY A 459 -40.08 6.76 41.24
CA GLY A 459 -40.22 6.20 42.59
C GLY A 459 -39.99 7.20 43.73
N ASP A 460 -39.30 8.32 43.50
CA ASP A 460 -38.88 9.22 44.61
C ASP A 460 -39.86 10.37 44.89
N ALA A 461 -40.95 10.50 44.12
CA ALA A 461 -41.95 11.56 44.33
C ALA A 461 -43.11 11.17 45.28
N ALA A 462 -43.18 9.92 45.74
CA ALA A 462 -44.28 9.45 46.59
C ALA A 462 -44.02 9.55 48.11
N GLY A 463 -42.86 10.06 48.55
CA GLY A 463 -42.50 10.13 49.97
C GLY A 463 -42.79 11.46 50.68
N ALA A 464 -43.31 12.48 49.99
CA ALA A 464 -43.43 13.83 50.54
C ALA A 464 -44.83 14.44 50.40
N ARG A 465 -45.87 13.66 50.73
CA ARG A 465 -47.20 14.20 51.13
C ARG A 465 -47.86 13.24 52.12
N GLY A 466 -47.83 13.59 53.39
CA GLY A 466 -48.48 12.85 54.47
C GLY A 466 -48.19 13.51 55.81
N ALA A 467 -48.94 14.57 56.11
CA ALA A 467 -49.24 15.01 57.46
C ALA A 467 -50.25 14.05 58.10
#